data_AF-A0A7L1KPQ8-F1
#
_entry.id   AF-A0A7L1KPQ8-F1
#
_cell.length_a   1.000
_cell.length_b   1.000
_cell.length_c   1.000
_cell.angle_alpha   90.00
_cell.angle_beta   90.00
_cell.angle_gamma   90.00
#
_symmetry.space_group_name_H-M   'P 1'
#
loop_
_entity.id
_entity.type
_entity.pdbx_description
1 polymer ?
#
loop_
_entity_poly.entity_id
_entity_poly.type
_entity_poly.pdbx_seq_one_letter_code
_entity_poly.pdbx_strand_id
1 'polypeptide(L)'
;YDSGRDGYIDLMELKLMMEKLGAPQTHLGLKNMIKEVDEDFDGKLSFREFLLIFHKAAAGELEEDSGLLTLAKLSEIDVSIEGVKGAKNFFEAKVQALSSASKFEAEIKAEQDERKREEEERKHRRAAFRELKSAFTQ
;
A
#
# COMPACT_ATOMS: atom_id res chain seq x y z
N TYR A 1 -5.36 17.73 -21.41
CA TYR A 1 -4.27 18.06 -22.35
C TYR A 1 -4.39 17.22 -23.62
N ASP A 2 -4.94 16.00 -23.53
CA ASP A 2 -5.53 15.26 -24.66
C ASP A 2 -6.64 16.12 -25.33
N SER A 3 -6.29 16.73 -26.45
CA SER A 3 -7.17 17.57 -27.27
C SER A 3 -7.85 16.74 -28.36
N GLY A 4 -7.20 15.66 -28.80
CA GLY A 4 -7.76 14.68 -29.74
C GLY A 4 -8.90 13.84 -29.15
N ARG A 5 -8.99 13.75 -27.83
CA ARG A 5 -9.87 12.84 -27.07
C ARG A 5 -9.67 11.38 -27.48
N ASP A 6 -8.44 11.01 -27.81
CA ASP A 6 -8.08 9.65 -28.20
C ASP A 6 -7.65 8.80 -26.98
N GLY A 7 -7.53 9.42 -25.80
CA GLY A 7 -7.08 8.77 -24.56
C GLY A 7 -5.57 8.75 -24.40
N TYR A 8 -4.83 9.37 -25.31
CA TYR A 8 -3.38 9.47 -25.29
C TYR A 8 -2.95 10.93 -25.22
N ILE A 9 -1.67 11.14 -24.91
CA ILE A 9 -1.02 12.44 -25.01
C ILE A 9 0.11 12.29 -26.01
N ASP A 10 -0.06 12.87 -27.19
CA ASP A 10 0.98 12.87 -28.21
C ASP A 10 2.09 13.91 -27.93
N LEU A 11 3.12 13.91 -28.78
CA LEU A 11 4.26 14.82 -28.65
C LEU A 11 3.87 16.31 -28.66
N MET A 12 2.87 16.70 -29.45
CA MET A 12 2.42 18.09 -29.54
C MET A 12 1.57 18.48 -28.34
N GLU A 13 0.76 17.56 -27.84
CA GLU A 13 -0.03 17.76 -26.63
C GLU A 13 0.86 17.83 -25.39
N LEU A 14 1.90 17.01 -25.31
CA LEU A 14 2.94 17.10 -24.27
C LEU A 14 3.71 18.41 -24.37
N LYS A 15 4.05 18.86 -25.59
CA LYS A 15 4.68 20.17 -25.81
C LYS A 15 3.81 21.30 -25.23
N LEU A 16 2.54 21.33 -25.61
CA LEU A 16 1.58 22.33 -25.16
C LEU A 16 1.40 22.28 -23.63
N MET A 17 1.41 21.08 -23.05
CA MET A 17 1.37 20.90 -21.59
C MET A 17 2.57 21.55 -20.91
N MET A 18 3.79 21.25 -21.37
CA MET A 18 5.02 21.81 -20.78
C MET A 18 5.11 23.33 -20.94
N GLU A 19 4.64 23.88 -22.06
CA GLU A 19 4.52 25.32 -22.26
C GLU A 19 3.54 25.97 -21.27
N LYS A 20 2.38 25.33 -21.04
CA LYS A 20 1.38 25.81 -20.08
C LYS A 20 1.83 25.70 -18.62
N LEU A 21 2.65 24.71 -18.31
CA LEU A 21 3.30 24.57 -17.00
C LEU A 21 4.45 25.58 -16.78
N GLY A 22 4.82 26.35 -17.81
CA GLY A 22 5.89 27.35 -17.71
C GLY A 22 7.30 26.77 -17.80
N ALA A 23 7.45 25.51 -18.23
CA ALA A 23 8.73 24.81 -18.37
C ALA A 23 8.89 24.19 -19.77
N PRO A 24 8.93 25.01 -20.83
CA PRO A 24 9.01 24.51 -22.20
C PRO A 24 10.26 23.64 -22.41
N GLN A 25 10.10 22.55 -23.15
CA GLN A 25 11.17 21.59 -23.45
C GLN A 25 11.51 21.61 -24.94
N THR A 26 12.73 21.18 -25.27
CA THR A 26 13.12 21.01 -26.68
C THR A 26 12.37 19.83 -27.32
N HIS A 27 12.26 19.81 -28.64
CA HIS A 27 11.63 18.68 -29.35
C HIS A 27 12.30 17.33 -29.04
N LEU A 28 13.63 17.32 -28.92
CA LEU A 28 14.38 16.12 -28.53
C LEU A 28 14.12 15.74 -27.08
N GLY A 29 14.07 16.72 -26.17
CA GLY A 29 13.72 16.50 -24.76
C GLY A 29 12.34 15.88 -24.60
N LEU A 30 11.33 16.40 -25.31
CA LEU A 30 9.97 15.84 -25.30
C LEU A 30 9.93 14.40 -25.84
N LYS A 31 10.66 14.10 -26.92
CA LYS A 31 10.77 12.73 -27.42
C LYS A 31 11.42 11.79 -26.41
N ASN A 32 12.45 12.25 -25.70
CA ASN A 32 13.11 11.47 -24.66
C ASN A 32 12.18 11.24 -23.46
N MET A 33 11.41 12.26 -23.06
CA MET A 33 10.42 12.15 -21.99
C MET A 33 9.36 11.08 -22.29
N ILE A 34 8.83 11.04 -23.52
CA ILE A 34 7.87 9.99 -23.93
C ILE A 34 8.57 8.63 -23.87
N LYS A 35 9.72 8.50 -24.54
CA LYS A 35 10.47 7.25 -24.64
C LYS A 35 10.83 6.61 -23.29
N GLU A 36 10.99 7.41 -22.24
CA GLU A 36 11.35 6.91 -20.91
C GLU A 36 10.21 6.15 -20.21
N VAL A 37 8.95 6.45 -20.55
CA VAL A 37 7.75 5.85 -19.94
C VAL A 37 6.84 5.12 -20.92
N ASP A 38 7.11 5.24 -22.23
CA ASP A 38 6.45 4.53 -23.33
C ASP A 38 6.85 3.05 -23.31
N GLU A 39 6.02 2.21 -22.69
CA GLU A 39 6.28 0.77 -22.51
C GLU A 39 5.78 -0.06 -23.70
N ASP A 40 4.78 0.44 -24.44
CA ASP A 40 4.21 -0.24 -25.59
C ASP A 40 4.76 0.23 -26.96
N PHE A 41 5.61 1.26 -26.94
CA PHE A 41 6.33 1.84 -28.08
C PHE A 41 5.41 2.46 -29.14
N ASP A 42 4.26 3.02 -28.73
CA ASP A 42 3.34 3.72 -29.63
C ASP A 42 3.76 5.17 -29.94
N GLY A 43 4.74 5.71 -29.20
CA GLY A 43 5.27 7.06 -29.37
C GLY A 43 4.36 8.16 -28.82
N LYS A 44 3.37 7.80 -28.01
CA LYS A 44 2.46 8.67 -27.26
C LYS A 44 2.47 8.23 -25.79
N LEU A 45 1.66 8.88 -24.96
CA LEU A 45 1.48 8.50 -23.57
C LEU A 45 0.04 8.07 -23.32
N SER A 46 -0.17 6.81 -23.02
CA SER A 46 -1.43 6.35 -22.44
C SER A 46 -1.61 6.90 -21.02
N PHE A 47 -2.84 6.81 -20.48
CA PHE A 47 -3.11 7.21 -19.10
C PHE A 47 -2.21 6.47 -18.08
N ARG A 48 -1.92 5.18 -18.31
CA ARG A 48 -1.07 4.39 -17.42
C ARG A 48 0.38 4.89 -17.44
N GLU A 49 0.92 5.19 -18.60
CA GLU A 49 2.30 5.67 -18.75
C GLU A 49 2.45 7.10 -18.22
N PHE A 50 1.42 7.92 -18.37
CA PHE A 50 1.37 9.23 -17.72
C PHE A 50 1.46 9.10 -16.18
N LEU A 51 0.78 8.13 -15.58
CA LEU A 51 0.92 7.83 -14.14
C LEU A 51 2.30 7.26 -13.78
N LEU A 52 2.98 6.59 -14.72
CA LEU A 52 4.33 6.06 -14.47
C LEU A 52 5.34 7.19 -14.23
N ILE A 53 5.18 8.35 -14.87
CA ILE A 53 6.01 9.55 -14.62
C ILE A 53 6.00 9.90 -13.13
N PHE A 54 4.80 9.95 -12.56
CA PHE A 54 4.56 10.27 -11.16
C PHE A 54 5.09 9.21 -10.20
N HIS A 55 4.94 7.93 -10.57
CA HIS A 55 5.51 6.83 -9.82
C HIS A 55 7.03 6.91 -9.76
N LYS A 56 7.68 7.13 -10.90
CA LYS A 56 9.15 7.28 -11.00
C LYS A 56 9.65 8.49 -10.23
N ALA A 57 8.93 9.61 -10.27
CA ALA A 57 9.24 10.79 -9.47
C ALA A 57 9.20 10.49 -7.97
N ALA A 58 8.16 9.79 -7.49
CA ALA A 58 8.04 9.40 -6.08
C ALA A 58 9.09 8.36 -5.65
N ALA A 59 9.49 7.47 -6.55
CA ALA A 59 10.52 6.47 -6.31
C ALA A 59 11.96 7.05 -6.36
N GLY A 60 12.12 8.30 -6.81
CA GLY A 60 13.43 8.92 -7.00
C GLY A 60 14.23 8.32 -8.16
N GLU A 61 13.53 7.76 -9.17
CA GLU A 61 14.14 7.12 -10.34
C GLU A 61 14.42 8.10 -11.50
N LEU A 62 13.87 9.31 -11.44
CA LEU A 62 14.05 10.33 -12.47
C LEU A 62 15.35 11.11 -12.24
N GLU A 63 16.08 11.40 -13.32
CA GLU A 63 17.28 12.24 -13.25
C GLU A 63 16.96 13.63 -12.68
N GLU A 64 17.88 14.19 -11.89
CA GLU A 64 17.81 15.57 -11.43
C GLU A 64 17.74 16.51 -12.66
N ASP A 65 16.85 17.50 -12.59
CA ASP A 65 16.55 18.45 -13.67
C ASP A 65 16.02 17.85 -14.99
N SER A 66 15.59 16.59 -14.99
CA SER A 66 14.87 16.00 -16.13
C SER A 66 13.52 16.68 -16.41
N GLY A 67 13.09 16.62 -17.67
CA GLY A 67 11.79 17.13 -18.09
C GLY A 67 10.62 16.42 -17.39
N LEU A 68 10.73 15.11 -17.15
CA LEU A 68 9.74 14.33 -16.41
C LEU A 68 9.66 14.72 -14.93
N LEU A 69 10.80 14.93 -14.27
CA LEU A 69 10.82 15.41 -12.88
C LEU A 69 10.23 16.82 -12.78
N THR A 70 10.53 17.68 -13.76
CA THR A 70 9.96 19.02 -13.86
C THR A 70 8.44 18.98 -14.02
N LEU A 71 7.93 18.11 -14.91
CA LEU A 71 6.49 17.88 -15.07
C LEU A 71 5.85 17.44 -13.75
N ALA A 72 6.45 16.47 -13.07
CA ALA A 72 5.92 15.96 -11.80
C ALA A 72 5.88 17.04 -10.71
N LYS A 73 6.94 17.85 -10.59
CA LYS A 73 7.04 18.96 -9.61
C LYS A 73 6.07 20.11 -9.89
N LEU A 74 5.84 20.44 -11.15
CA LEU A 74 4.97 21.55 -11.56
C LEU A 74 3.50 21.14 -11.63
N SER A 75 3.21 19.85 -11.71
CA SER A 75 1.85 19.37 -11.54
C SER A 75 1.42 19.56 -10.08
N GLU A 76 0.20 20.01 -9.85
CA GLU A 76 -0.39 20.11 -8.50
C GLU A 76 -0.74 18.72 -7.90
N ILE A 77 -0.22 17.63 -8.47
CA ILE A 77 -0.58 16.26 -8.10
C ILE A 77 0.35 15.78 -7.00
N ASP A 78 -0.15 15.72 -5.76
CA ASP A 78 0.53 15.00 -4.69
C ASP A 78 0.21 13.50 -4.79
N VAL A 79 1.12 12.78 -5.42
CA VAL A 79 1.02 11.33 -5.68
C VAL A 79 1.04 10.48 -4.41
N SER A 80 1.59 11.01 -3.31
CA SER A 80 1.57 10.35 -2.00
C SER A 80 0.15 10.32 -1.41
N ILE A 81 -0.67 11.28 -1.82
CA ILE A 81 -2.04 11.50 -1.35
C ILE A 81 -3.05 10.90 -2.33
N GLU A 82 -2.89 11.12 -3.63
CA GLU A 82 -3.93 10.80 -4.62
C GLU A 82 -3.90 9.34 -5.12
N GLY A 83 -2.73 8.70 -5.21
CA GLY A 83 -2.61 7.33 -5.75
C GLY A 83 -2.76 6.21 -4.73
N VAL A 84 -2.34 6.44 -3.48
CA VAL A 84 -2.13 5.36 -2.49
C VAL A 84 -3.23 5.29 -1.42
N LYS A 85 -4.05 6.33 -1.24
CA LYS A 85 -5.10 6.35 -0.20
C LYS A 85 -6.05 5.15 -0.25
N GLY A 86 -6.52 4.80 -1.45
CA GLY A 86 -7.44 3.67 -1.62
C GLY A 86 -6.82 2.33 -1.22
N ALA A 87 -5.59 2.07 -1.69
CA ALA A 87 -4.86 0.86 -1.37
C ALA A 87 -4.41 0.82 0.10
N LYS A 88 -3.86 1.91 0.63
CA LYS A 88 -3.43 2.02 2.03
C LYS A 88 -4.56 1.70 2.99
N ASN A 89 -5.73 2.33 2.80
CA ASN A 89 -6.90 2.07 3.64
C ASN A 89 -7.37 0.61 3.55
N PHE A 90 -7.34 0.02 2.35
CA PHE A 90 -7.71 -1.38 2.15
C PHE A 90 -6.76 -2.35 2.86
N PHE A 91 -5.45 -2.13 2.73
CA PHE A 91 -4.43 -2.99 3.35
C PHE A 91 -4.38 -2.80 4.87
N GLU A 92 -4.48 -1.57 5.38
CA GLU A 92 -4.57 -1.31 6.83
C GLU A 92 -5.81 -1.98 7.45
N ALA A 93 -6.98 -1.86 6.81
CA ALA A 93 -8.19 -2.53 7.27
C ALA A 93 -8.04 -4.07 7.29
N LYS A 94 -7.40 -4.64 6.25
CA LYS A 94 -7.16 -6.09 6.17
C LYS A 94 -6.18 -6.59 7.22
N VAL A 95 -5.10 -5.85 7.48
CA VAL A 95 -4.12 -6.17 8.54
C VAL A 95 -4.76 -6.07 9.91
N GLN A 96 -5.56 -5.03 10.16
CA GLN A 96 -6.25 -4.84 11.42
C GLN A 96 -7.24 -5.99 11.71
N ALA A 97 -8.03 -6.39 10.70
CA ALA A 97 -8.97 -7.51 10.81
C ALA A 97 -8.28 -8.85 11.08
N LEU A 98 -7.13 -9.12 10.45
CA LEU A 98 -6.31 -10.30 10.73
C LEU A 98 -5.75 -10.27 12.15
N SER A 99 -5.25 -9.12 12.61
CA SER A 99 -4.69 -8.99 13.95
C SER A 99 -5.74 -9.14 15.05
N SER A 100 -6.96 -8.63 14.83
CA SER A 100 -8.05 -8.73 15.80
C SER A 100 -8.54 -10.18 15.94
N ALA A 101 -8.64 -10.92 14.84
CA ALA A 101 -9.02 -12.33 14.87
C ALA A 101 -8.00 -13.19 15.64
N SER A 102 -6.70 -12.96 15.41
CA SER A 102 -5.64 -13.69 16.11
C SER A 102 -5.58 -13.39 17.61
N LYS A 103 -5.83 -12.14 18.03
CA LYS A 103 -5.89 -11.78 19.45
C LYS A 103 -7.06 -12.45 20.17
N PHE A 104 -8.24 -12.50 19.54
CA PHE A 104 -9.42 -13.14 20.11
C PHE A 104 -9.26 -14.66 20.27
N GLU A 105 -8.70 -15.35 19.27
CA GLU A 105 -8.39 -16.78 19.38
C GLU A 105 -7.36 -17.07 20.49
N ALA A 106 -6.35 -16.23 20.65
CA ALA A 106 -5.36 -16.36 21.71
C ALA A 106 -5.97 -16.19 23.10
N GLU A 107 -6.91 -15.24 23.25
CA GLU A 107 -7.62 -14.98 24.50
C GLU A 107 -8.54 -16.13 24.89
N ILE A 108 -9.34 -16.67 23.94
CA ILE A 108 -10.19 -17.86 24.18
C ILE A 108 -9.35 -19.06 24.59
N LYS A 109 -8.22 -19.28 23.91
CA LYS A 109 -7.34 -20.42 24.21
C LYS A 109 -6.72 -20.29 25.61
N ALA A 110 -6.29 -19.09 26.00
CA ALA A 110 -5.76 -18.84 27.32
C ALA A 110 -6.80 -19.10 28.42
N GLU A 111 -8.03 -18.63 28.23
CA GLU A 111 -9.13 -18.83 29.19
C GLU A 111 -9.51 -20.33 29.35
N GLN A 112 -9.55 -21.08 28.24
CA GLN A 112 -9.83 -22.51 28.26
C GLN A 112 -8.72 -23.31 28.97
N ASP A 113 -7.45 -22.98 28.72
CA ASP A 113 -6.31 -23.63 29.36
C ASP A 113 -6.27 -23.34 30.87
N GLU A 114 -6.60 -22.11 31.29
CA GLU A 114 -6.67 -21.72 32.70
C GLU A 114 -7.80 -22.46 33.43
N ARG A 115 -9.02 -22.44 32.87
CA ARG A 115 -10.17 -23.20 33.42
C ARG A 115 -9.87 -24.68 33.57
N LYS A 116 -9.15 -25.28 32.62
CA LYS A 116 -8.80 -26.69 32.66
C LYS A 116 -7.81 -27.00 33.79
N ARG A 117 -6.78 -26.17 33.98
CA ARG A 117 -5.82 -26.31 35.09
C ARG A 117 -6.50 -26.19 36.44
N GLU A 118 -7.38 -25.21 36.61
CA GLU A 118 -8.13 -25.04 37.86
C GLU A 118 -9.02 -26.24 38.18
N GLU A 119 -9.69 -26.82 37.17
CA GLU A 119 -10.49 -28.02 37.36
C GLU A 119 -9.65 -29.24 37.75
N GLU A 120 -8.49 -29.42 37.13
CA GLU A 120 -7.55 -30.50 37.44
C GLU A 120 -7.02 -30.37 38.87
N GLU A 121 -6.60 -29.16 39.28
CA GLU A 121 -6.18 -28.90 40.66
C GLU A 121 -7.31 -29.10 41.66
N ARG A 122 -8.54 -28.68 41.33
CA ARG A 122 -9.71 -28.87 42.20
C ARG A 122 -10.03 -30.35 42.37
N LYS A 123 -9.94 -31.15 41.30
CA LYS A 123 -10.09 -32.61 41.37
C LYS A 123 -9.00 -33.23 42.22
N HIS A 124 -7.74 -32.82 42.03
CA HIS A 124 -6.60 -33.32 42.79
C HIS A 124 -6.72 -33.00 44.28
N ARG A 125 -7.05 -31.75 44.64
CA ARG A 125 -7.30 -31.32 46.03
C ARG A 125 -8.43 -32.11 46.69
N ARG A 126 -9.53 -32.34 45.96
CA ARG A 126 -10.66 -33.13 46.48
C ARG A 126 -10.30 -34.60 46.68
N ALA A 127 -9.49 -35.18 45.80
CA ALA A 127 -8.98 -36.54 45.94
C ALA A 127 -8.05 -36.66 47.15
N ALA A 128 -7.06 -35.79 47.27
CA ALA A 128 -6.12 -35.75 48.40
C ALA A 128 -6.85 -35.57 49.74
N PHE A 129 -7.85 -34.68 49.80
CA PHE A 129 -8.66 -34.51 51.01
C PHE A 129 -9.46 -35.77 51.37
N ARG A 130 -10.00 -36.48 50.37
CA ARG A 130 -10.73 -37.74 50.58
C ARG A 130 -9.82 -38.83 51.14
N GLU A 131 -8.60 -38.94 50.61
CA GLU A 131 -7.59 -39.92 51.04
C GLU A 131 -7.09 -39.65 52.47
N LEU A 132 -6.76 -38.38 52.78
CA LEU A 132 -6.37 -37.98 54.14
C LEU A 132 -7.48 -38.28 55.16
N LYS A 133 -8.74 -38.01 54.79
CA LYS A 133 -9.89 -38.32 55.66
C LYS A 133 -10.01 -39.82 55.92
N SER A 134 -9.83 -40.68 54.91
CA SER A 134 -9.86 -42.13 55.11
C SER A 134 -8.73 -42.63 56.00
N ALA A 135 -7.54 -42.04 55.90
CA ALA A 135 -6.38 -42.41 56.72
C ALA A 135 -6.53 -42.03 58.20
N PHE A 136 -7.37 -41.04 58.54
CA PHE A 136 -7.59 -40.58 59.91
C PHE A 136 -8.77 -41.28 60.62
N THR A 137 -9.53 -42.11 59.92
CA THR A 137 -10.71 -42.84 60.44
C THR A 137 -10.46 -44.34 60.68
N GLN A 138 -9.20 -44.78 60.71
CA GLN A 138 -8.77 -46.15 61.01
C GLN A 138 -8.03 -46.19 62.34
#